data_AF-A0A1C6HX49-F1
#
_entry.id   AF-A0A1C6HX49-F1
#
_cell.length_a   1.000
_cell.length_b   1.000
_cell.length_c   1.000
_cell.angle_alpha   90.00
_cell.angle_beta   90.00
_cell.angle_gamma   90.00
#
_symmetry.space_group_name_H-M   'P 1'
#
loop_
_entity.id
_entity.type
_entity.pdbx_description
1 polymer ?
#
loop_
_entity_poly.entity_id
_entity_poly.type
_entity_poly.pdbx_seq_one_letter_code
_entity_poly.pdbx_strand_id
1 'polypeptide(L)'
;MERVNLQEGWRFAKANSNEWTPVSVPGTVLSGLLEAGKMQDPYYRENEYEARELLAKDYVFETDFCISEEQLKWIFCSRRSRLL
;
A
#
# COMPACT_ATOMS: atom_id res chain seq x y z
N MET A 1 21.53 -12.05 -5.84
CA MET A 1 20.57 -11.37 -4.95
C MET A 1 19.20 -11.71 -5.48
N GLU A 2 18.47 -12.56 -4.77
CA GLU A 2 17.12 -12.96 -5.16
C GLU A 2 16.14 -11.81 -4.87
N ARG A 3 15.16 -11.60 -5.75
CA ARG A 3 14.16 -10.53 -5.61
C ARG A 3 12.78 -11.17 -5.47
N VAL A 4 12.05 -10.78 -4.44
CA VAL A 4 10.64 -11.15 -4.26
C VAL A 4 9.79 -10.00 -4.79
N ASN A 5 8.82 -10.32 -5.64
CA ASN A 5 7.87 -9.35 -6.17
C ASN A 5 6.68 -9.23 -5.21
N LEU A 6 6.38 -8.02 -4.75
CA LEU A 6 5.29 -7.70 -3.84
C LEU A 6 4.26 -6.79 -4.52
N GLN A 7 3.77 -7.18 -5.70
CA GLN A 7 2.77 -6.40 -6.46
C GLN A 7 1.32 -6.78 -6.11
N GLU A 8 1.11 -7.92 -5.47
CA GLU A 8 -0.21 -8.50 -5.25
C GLU A 8 -0.63 -8.44 -3.77
N GLY A 9 -1.93 -8.66 -3.51
CA GLY A 9 -2.46 -8.78 -2.15
C GLY A 9 -2.58 -7.47 -1.35
N TRP A 10 -2.33 -6.32 -1.98
CA TRP A 10 -2.40 -5.04 -1.28
C TRP A 10 -3.83 -4.59 -0.98
N ARG A 11 -4.00 -4.09 0.23
CA ARG A 11 -5.21 -3.42 0.69
C ARG A 11 -4.84 -2.15 1.44
N PHE A 12 -5.76 -1.20 1.47
CA PHE A 12 -5.61 0.01 2.28
C PHE A 12 -6.90 0.33 3.04
N ALA A 13 -6.73 1.00 4.17
CA ALA A 13 -7.83 1.51 4.98
C ALA A 13 -7.48 2.91 5.49
N LYS A 14 -8.49 3.70 5.84
CA LYS A 14 -8.28 4.94 6.60
C LYS A 14 -7.71 4.58 7.98
N ALA A 15 -6.86 5.43 8.53
CA ALA A 15 -6.36 5.24 9.88
C ALA A 15 -7.53 5.07 10.87
N ASN A 16 -7.45 4.06 11.73
CA ASN A 16 -8.49 3.68 12.70
C ASN A 16 -9.83 3.22 12.08
N SER A 17 -9.86 2.86 10.80
CA SER A 17 -11.03 2.26 10.16
C SER A 17 -10.86 0.75 10.01
N ASN A 18 -11.96 0.01 10.14
CA ASN A 18 -12.01 -1.43 9.84
C ASN A 18 -12.42 -1.71 8.38
N GLU A 19 -12.61 -0.67 7.57
CA GLU A 19 -13.00 -0.81 6.17
C GLU A 19 -11.76 -0.85 5.26
N TRP A 20 -11.40 -2.05 4.85
CA TRP A 20 -10.30 -2.30 3.93
C TRP A 20 -10.78 -2.31 2.48
N THR A 21 -9.98 -1.70 1.61
CA THR A 21 -10.24 -1.61 0.17
C THR A 21 -9.05 -2.22 -0.57
N PRO A 22 -9.28 -3.16 -1.51
CA PRO A 22 -8.20 -3.71 -2.34
C PRO A 22 -7.58 -2.60 -3.21
N VAL A 23 -6.28 -2.66 -3.45
CA VAL A 23 -5.56 -1.69 -4.28
C VAL A 23 -4.40 -2.33 -5.03
N SER A 24 -4.14 -1.87 -6.24
CA SER A 24 -2.99 -2.30 -7.03
C SER A 24 -1.74 -1.47 -6.67
N VAL A 25 -0.60 -2.15 -6.48
CA VAL A 25 0.70 -1.50 -6.28
C VAL A 25 1.63 -1.87 -7.45
N PRO A 26 2.23 -0.92 -8.17
CA PRO A 26 2.32 0.51 -7.88
C PRO A 26 1.00 1.27 -8.15
N GLY A 27 0.61 2.12 -7.19
CA GLY A 27 -0.62 2.90 -7.24
C GLY A 27 -0.69 3.93 -6.11
N THR A 28 -1.79 4.67 -6.04
CA THR A 28 -2.03 5.69 -5.00
C THR A 28 -3.34 5.42 -4.26
N VAL A 29 -3.55 6.06 -3.10
CA VAL A 29 -4.83 6.03 -2.39
C VAL A 29 -5.97 6.49 -3.30
N LEU A 30 -5.78 7.56 -4.07
CA LEU A 30 -6.82 8.10 -4.96
C LEU A 30 -7.17 7.12 -6.07
N SER A 31 -6.16 6.47 -6.67
CA SER A 31 -6.39 5.43 -7.68
C SER A 31 -7.22 4.29 -7.09
N GLY A 32 -6.88 3.80 -5.90
CA GLY A 32 -7.64 2.75 -5.23
C GLY A 32 -9.07 3.18 -4.85
N LEU A 33 -9.26 4.42 -4.40
CA LEU A 33 -10.60 4.95 -4.10
C LEU A 33 -11.45 5.11 -5.37
N LEU A 34 -10.85 5.51 -6.49
CA LEU A 34 -11.52 5.68 -7.77
C LEU A 34 -11.94 4.31 -8.34
N GLU A 35 -11.03 3.32 -8.33
CA GLU A 35 -11.32 1.94 -8.75
C GLU A 35 -12.40 1.29 -7.87
N ALA A 36 -12.42 1.60 -6.58
CA ALA A 36 -13.44 1.14 -5.65
C ALA A 36 -14.77 1.91 -5.74
N GLY A 37 -14.87 2.93 -6.61
CA GLY A 37 -16.08 3.77 -6.75
C GLY A 37 -16.39 4.62 -5.51
N LYS A 38 -15.40 4.85 -4.64
CA LYS A 38 -15.53 5.64 -3.39
C LYS A 38 -15.23 7.13 -3.59
N MET A 39 -14.78 7.52 -4.77
CA MET A 39 -14.62 8.91 -5.17
C MET A 39 -14.96 9.09 -6.65
N GLN A 40 -15.35 10.31 -7.03
CA GLN A 40 -15.53 10.68 -8.43
C GLN A 40 -14.19 10.99 -9.10
N ASP A 41 -14.19 11.10 -10.43
CA ASP A 41 -12.99 11.50 -11.17
C ASP A 41 -12.51 12.88 -10.68
N PRO A 42 -11.27 12.99 -10.16
CA PRO A 42 -10.78 14.22 -9.55
C PRO A 42 -10.44 15.31 -10.57
N TYR A 43 -10.30 14.97 -11.86
CA TYR A 43 -9.99 15.91 -12.94
C TYR A 43 -11.26 16.48 -13.60
N TYR A 44 -12.43 16.01 -13.19
CA TYR A 44 -13.71 16.47 -13.72
C TYR A 44 -14.30 17.59 -12.85
N ARG A 45 -14.55 18.75 -13.47
CA ARG A 45 -15.20 19.92 -12.83
C ARG A 45 -14.51 20.34 -11.53
N GLU A 46 -15.25 20.38 -10.43
CA GLU A 46 -14.84 20.87 -9.12
C GLU A 46 -14.56 19.71 -8.14
N ASN A 47 -14.52 18.46 -8.64
CA ASN A 47 -14.30 17.26 -7.83
C ASN A 47 -12.92 17.23 -7.16
N GLU A 48 -11.98 18.06 -7.63
CA GLU A 48 -10.67 18.26 -7.00
C GLU A 48 -10.81 18.65 -5.51
N TYR A 49 -11.82 19.46 -5.15
CA TYR A 49 -12.01 19.87 -3.77
C TYR A 49 -12.31 18.67 -2.85
N GLU A 50 -13.19 17.76 -3.27
CA GLU A 50 -13.49 16.54 -2.52
C GLU A 50 -12.29 15.58 -2.49
N ALA A 51 -11.57 15.44 -3.61
CA ALA A 51 -10.37 14.62 -3.69
C ALA A 51 -9.26 15.12 -2.75
N ARG A 52 -9.12 16.45 -2.61
CA ARG A 52 -8.19 17.09 -1.68
C ARG A 52 -8.54 16.80 -0.22
N GLU A 53 -9.82 16.78 0.13
CA GLU A 53 -10.27 16.38 1.47
C GLU A 53 -10.00 14.89 1.76
N LEU A 54 -10.05 14.03 0.74
CA LEU A 54 -9.68 12.62 0.87
C LEU A 54 -8.17 12.44 1.06
N LEU A 55 -7.34 13.22 0.36
CA LEU A 55 -5.87 13.22 0.50
C LEU A 55 -5.38 13.71 1.86
N ALA A 56 -6.14 14.59 2.52
CA ALA A 56 -5.79 15.13 3.83
C ALA A 56 -5.90 14.11 4.98
N LYS A 57 -6.42 12.90 4.71
CA LYS A 57 -6.62 11.85 5.70
C LYS A 57 -5.45 10.87 5.71
N ASP A 58 -5.22 10.26 6.86
CA ASP A 58 -4.24 9.18 7.00
C ASP A 58 -4.78 7.84 6.50
N TYR A 59 -3.92 7.09 5.81
CA TYR A 59 -4.23 5.74 5.31
C TYR A 59 -3.11 4.77 5.65
N VAL A 60 -3.49 3.52 5.89
CA VAL A 60 -2.58 2.41 6.15
C VAL A 60 -2.69 1.44 4.98
N PHE A 61 -1.54 1.07 4.42
CA PHE A 61 -1.40 0.02 3.41
C PHE A 61 -0.87 -1.25 4.06
N GLU A 62 -1.43 -2.39 3.68
CA GLU A 62 -1.04 -3.70 4.19
C GLU A 62 -1.05 -4.72 3.04
N THR A 63 -0.10 -5.65 3.09
CA THR A 63 -0.06 -6.84 2.24
C THR A 63 0.55 -7.99 3.03
N ASP A 64 0.16 -9.21 2.70
CA ASP A 64 0.76 -10.43 3.18
C ASP A 64 1.62 -11.09 2.08
N PHE A 65 2.78 -11.61 2.46
CA PHE A 65 3.66 -12.33 1.56
C PHE A 65 4.37 -13.47 2.28
N CYS A 66 4.60 -14.55 1.54
CA CYS A 66 5.30 -15.73 2.05
C CYS A 66 6.78 -15.66 1.70
N ILE A 67 7.64 -16.01 2.64
CA ILE A 67 9.08 -16.20 2.39
C ILE A 67 9.52 -17.57 2.88
N SER A 68 10.54 -18.14 2.25
CA SER A 68 11.15 -19.38 2.73
C SER A 68 12.12 -19.13 3.91
N GLU A 69 12.38 -20.16 4.70
CA GLU A 69 13.36 -20.08 5.80
C GLU A 69 14.77 -19.72 5.32
N GLU A 70 15.13 -20.12 4.09
CA GLU A 70 16.42 -19.83 3.47
C GLU A 70 16.56 -18.33 3.16
N GLN A 71 15.48 -17.70 2.66
CA GLN A 71 15.42 -16.25 2.44
C GLN A 71 15.49 -15.47 3.77
N LEU A 72 14.86 -15.99 4.83
CA LEU A 72 14.88 -15.37 6.16
C LEU A 72 16.27 -15.40 6.80
N LYS A 73 16.98 -16.54 6.72
CA LYS A 73 18.33 -16.73 7.30
C LYS A 73 19.33 -15.70 6.76
N TRP A 74 19.22 -15.34 5.49
CA TRP A 74 20.10 -14.38 4.84
C TRP A 74 19.94 -12.94 5.39
N ILE A 75 18.71 -12.54 5.74
CA ILE A 75 18.42 -11.21 6.33
C ILE A 75 19.08 -11.08 7.71
N PHE A 76 19.05 -12.15 8.52
CA PHE A 76 19.69 -12.14 9.85
C PHE A 76 21.22 -12.13 9.77
N CYS A 77 21.82 -12.85 8.80
CA CYS A 77 23.26 -12.88 8.62
C CYS A 77 23.83 -11.53 8.16
N SER A 78 23.12 -10.81 7.28
CA SER A 78 23.54 -9.50 6.79
C SER A 78 23.38 -8.36 7.80
N ARG A 79 22.36 -8.41 8.68
CA ARG A 79 22.17 -7.42 9.75
C ARG A 79 23.19 -7.54 10.89
N ARG A 80 23.71 -8.75 11.16
CA ARG A 80 24.78 -8.96 12.16
C ARG A 80 26.15 -8.48 11.70
N SER A 81 26.40 -8.42 10.39
CA SER A 81 27.70 -7.98 9.84
C SER A 81 27.88 -6.47 9.79
N ARG A 82 26.87 -5.66 10.17
CA ARG A 82 26.93 -4.19 10.18
C ARG A 82 27.09 -3.60 11.59
N LEU A 83 27.38 -4.44 12.59
CA LEU A 83 27.64 -4.08 13.99
C LEU A 83 29.07 -4.42 14.46
N LEU A 84 29.99 -4.60 13.52
CA LEU A 84 31.43 -4.70 13.78
C LEU A 84 32.17 -3.67 12.93
#